data_AF-T0FHX4-F1
#
_entry.id   AF-T0FHX4-F1
#
_cell.length_a   1.000
_cell.length_b   1.000
_cell.length_c   1.000
_cell.angle_alpha   90.00
_cell.angle_beta   90.00
_cell.angle_gamma   90.00
#
_symmetry.space_group_name_H-M   'P 1'
#
loop_
_entity.id
_entity.type
_entity.pdbx_description
1 polymer ?
#
loop_
_entity_poly.entity_id
_entity_poly.type
_entity_poly.pdbx_seq_one_letter_code
_entity_poly.pdbx_strand_id
1 'polypeptide(L)'
;METGKELSPYANVTEKQSVQTESETVLDLTSKLGSFRLLGGSTATIAILNAESASFQVSEGNVLIKAGNLAKGQSLLVHTPTVVAAVRGTQFWGRVNGKDESGTFAVREGAVEITRKSDNVKVLIEAGQALDLKPDHKDLKIRTAAKEELAAMEQIDQMK
;
A
#
# COMPACT_ATOMS: atom_id res chain seq x y z
N MET A 1 -11.99 -17.24 14.38
CA MET A 1 -11.59 -15.91 13.88
C MET A 1 -12.59 -14.92 14.47
N GLU A 2 -12.14 -14.00 15.31
CA GLU A 2 -12.99 -12.90 15.77
C GLU A 2 -13.11 -11.88 14.64
N THR A 3 -14.33 -11.58 14.22
CA THR A 3 -14.64 -10.56 13.20
C THR A 3 -15.44 -9.44 13.85
N GLY A 4 -15.21 -8.19 13.43
CA GLY A 4 -16.00 -7.04 13.88
C GLY A 4 -15.63 -6.46 15.25
N LYS A 5 -14.44 -6.76 15.77
CA LYS A 5 -13.92 -6.13 17.00
C LYS A 5 -13.36 -4.74 16.67
N GLU A 6 -13.87 -3.73 17.36
CA GLU A 6 -13.33 -2.36 17.27
C GLU A 6 -11.90 -2.32 17.83
N LEU A 7 -11.00 -1.61 17.13
CA LEU A 7 -9.64 -1.40 17.58
C LEU A 7 -9.57 -0.15 18.47
N SER A 8 -9.12 -0.33 19.70
CA SER A 8 -8.79 0.79 20.58
C SER A 8 -7.50 1.47 20.13
N PRO A 9 -7.29 2.77 20.44
CA PRO A 9 -6.00 3.42 20.24
C PRO A 9 -4.85 2.60 20.82
N TYR A 10 -3.75 2.52 20.08
CA TYR A 10 -2.54 1.77 20.47
C TYR A 10 -2.72 0.24 20.61
N ALA A 11 -3.82 -0.32 20.09
CA ALA A 11 -3.96 -1.76 19.98
C ALA A 11 -2.86 -2.34 19.07
N ASN A 12 -2.28 -3.46 19.51
CA ASN A 12 -1.41 -4.25 18.63
C ASN A 12 -2.26 -4.99 17.61
N VAL A 13 -1.80 -5.01 16.37
CA VAL A 13 -2.31 -5.90 15.33
C VAL A 13 -1.28 -7.00 15.07
N THR A 14 -1.75 -8.20 14.76
CA THR A 14 -0.88 -9.37 14.55
C THR A 14 -0.93 -9.87 13.11
N GLU A 15 0.05 -10.68 12.73
CA GLU A 15 0.01 -11.38 11.44
C GLU A 15 -1.30 -12.16 11.26
N LYS A 16 -1.78 -12.20 10.02
CA LYS A 16 -3.05 -12.77 9.55
C LYS A 16 -4.31 -12.05 10.05
N GLN A 17 -4.17 -10.97 10.82
CA GLN A 17 -5.31 -10.14 11.17
C GLN A 17 -5.74 -9.31 9.96
N SER A 18 -7.05 -9.27 9.71
CA SER A 18 -7.66 -8.37 8.75
C SER A 18 -8.21 -7.15 9.50
N VAL A 19 -8.04 -5.97 8.91
CA VAL A 19 -8.53 -4.70 9.41
C VAL A 19 -9.33 -3.99 8.33
N GLN A 20 -10.41 -3.34 8.75
CA GLN A 20 -11.29 -2.57 7.88
C GLN A 20 -11.53 -1.20 8.52
N THR A 21 -11.49 -0.16 7.69
CA THR A 21 -11.86 1.21 8.07
C THR A 21 -13.26 1.53 7.53
N GLU A 22 -14.07 2.20 8.33
CA GLU A 22 -15.30 2.86 7.87
C GLU A 22 -14.97 4.13 7.07
N SER A 23 -15.94 4.68 6.34
CA SER A 23 -15.74 5.72 5.31
C SER A 23 -14.98 6.98 5.76
N GLU A 24 -15.09 7.38 7.03
CA GLU A 24 -14.46 8.59 7.58
C GLU A 24 -13.37 8.27 8.61
N THR A 25 -12.90 7.02 8.64
CA THR A 25 -11.91 6.57 9.61
C THR A 25 -10.55 6.34 8.95
N VAL A 26 -9.50 6.62 9.70
CA VAL A 26 -8.12 6.31 9.31
C VAL A 26 -7.50 5.39 10.33
N LEU A 27 -6.69 4.44 9.85
CA LEU A 27 -5.91 3.54 10.69
C LEU A 27 -4.45 3.62 10.30
N ASP A 28 -3.60 4.05 11.24
CA ASP A 28 -2.15 4.02 11.10
C ASP A 28 -1.56 2.78 11.77
N LEU A 29 -0.88 1.96 10.98
CA LEU A 29 -0.06 0.85 11.43
C LEU A 29 1.42 1.23 11.27
N THR A 30 2.15 1.35 12.36
CA THR A 30 3.56 1.74 12.36
C THR A 30 4.45 0.60 12.83
N SER A 31 5.56 0.40 12.12
CA SER A 31 6.61 -0.56 12.46
C SER A 31 7.98 0.09 12.26
N LYS A 32 9.06 -0.63 12.61
CA LYS A 32 10.43 -0.19 12.28
C LYS A 32 10.72 -0.17 10.78
N LEU A 33 9.96 -0.91 9.98
CA LEU A 33 10.14 -1.01 8.53
C LEU A 33 9.38 0.09 7.76
N GLY A 34 8.49 0.80 8.44
CA GLY A 34 7.69 1.88 7.86
C GLY A 34 6.30 1.97 8.48
N SER A 35 5.54 2.93 7.97
CA SER A 35 4.17 3.22 8.37
C SER A 35 3.21 2.98 7.21
N PHE A 36 2.03 2.46 7.55
CA PHE A 36 0.95 2.10 6.64
C PHE A 36 -0.34 2.75 7.13
N ARG A 37 -0.91 3.65 6.34
CA ARG A 37 -2.22 4.24 6.62
C ARG A 37 -3.27 3.60 5.73
N LEU A 38 -4.32 3.06 6.33
CA LEU A 38 -5.58 2.79 5.64
C LEU A 38 -6.47 4.02 5.73
N LEU A 39 -6.96 4.50 4.60
CA LEU A 39 -7.98 5.55 4.55
C LEU A 39 -9.38 4.93 4.64
N GLY A 40 -10.42 5.74 4.76
CA GLY A 40 -11.78 5.24 4.96
C GLY A 40 -12.27 4.31 3.85
N GLY A 41 -13.04 3.29 4.24
CA GLY A 41 -13.57 2.27 3.32
C GLY A 41 -12.51 1.30 2.79
N SER A 42 -11.38 1.13 3.48
CA SER A 42 -10.29 0.26 3.05
C SER A 42 -10.24 -1.03 3.85
N THR A 43 -9.78 -2.10 3.21
CA THR A 43 -9.59 -3.41 3.84
C THR A 43 -8.20 -3.93 3.53
N ALA A 44 -7.47 -4.34 4.57
CA ALA A 44 -6.18 -4.98 4.41
C ALA A 44 -5.94 -6.10 5.44
N THR A 45 -5.15 -7.09 5.06
CA THR A 45 -4.62 -8.13 5.95
C THR A 45 -3.13 -7.91 6.18
N ILE A 46 -2.69 -7.98 7.43
CA ILE A 46 -1.25 -8.01 7.76
C ILE A 46 -0.74 -9.42 7.46
N ALA A 47 -0.08 -9.61 6.32
CA ALA A 47 0.37 -10.95 5.90
C ALA A 47 1.66 -11.39 6.60
N ILE A 48 2.62 -10.46 6.76
CA ILE A 48 3.89 -10.68 7.46
C ILE A 48 4.18 -9.41 8.26
N LEU A 49 4.62 -9.55 9.51
CA LEU A 49 5.01 -8.45 10.38
C LEU A 49 6.05 -8.94 11.39
N ASN A 50 7.33 -8.77 11.04
CA ASN A 50 8.45 -9.09 11.91
C ASN A 50 9.61 -8.08 11.71
N ALA A 51 10.77 -8.34 12.31
CA ALA A 51 11.91 -7.43 12.28
C ALA A 51 12.55 -7.27 10.88
N GLU A 52 12.31 -8.22 9.97
CA GLU A 52 12.95 -8.28 8.65
C GLU A 52 11.94 -7.94 7.55
N SER A 53 10.68 -8.34 7.69
CA SER A 53 9.68 -8.20 6.64
C SER A 53 8.36 -7.66 7.18
N ALA A 54 7.79 -6.72 6.43
CA ALA A 54 6.42 -6.28 6.57
C ALA A 54 5.70 -6.44 5.23
N SER A 55 4.57 -7.12 5.22
CA SER A 55 3.77 -7.36 4.03
C SER A 55 2.30 -7.13 4.32
N PHE A 56 1.66 -6.27 3.53
CA PHE A 56 0.24 -5.97 3.64
C PHE A 56 -0.49 -6.46 2.40
N GLN A 57 -1.61 -7.15 2.57
CA GLN A 57 -2.51 -7.53 1.48
C GLN A 57 -3.70 -6.59 1.48
N VAL A 58 -3.75 -5.65 0.53
CA VAL A 58 -4.84 -4.68 0.38
C VAL A 58 -5.83 -5.23 -0.63
N SER A 59 -7.05 -5.51 -0.18
CA SER A 59 -8.11 -6.05 -1.04
C SER A 59 -8.95 -4.93 -1.66
N GLU A 60 -9.14 -3.82 -0.95
CA GLU A 60 -9.98 -2.71 -1.38
C GLU A 60 -9.60 -1.42 -0.66
N GLY A 61 -9.80 -0.29 -1.34
CA GLY A 61 -9.72 1.05 -0.76
C GLY A 61 -8.44 1.79 -1.10
N ASN A 62 -8.08 2.75 -0.25
CA ASN A 62 -6.97 3.68 -0.45
C ASN A 62 -5.98 3.58 0.70
N VAL A 63 -4.69 3.55 0.37
CA VAL A 63 -3.62 3.38 1.35
C VAL A 63 -2.48 4.36 1.09
N LEU A 64 -1.80 4.76 2.17
CA LEU A 64 -0.55 5.51 2.11
C LEU A 64 0.56 4.67 2.74
N ILE A 65 1.69 4.60 2.05
CA ILE A 65 2.89 3.92 2.55
C ILE A 65 4.00 4.94 2.74
N LYS A 66 4.67 4.85 3.88
CA LYS A 66 5.93 5.53 4.15
C LYS A 66 6.94 4.48 4.59
N ALA A 67 7.80 4.04 3.67
CA ALA A 67 8.85 3.09 4.02
C ALA A 67 9.91 3.75 4.89
N GLY A 68 10.40 3.02 5.89
CA GLY A 68 11.58 3.40 6.64
C GLY A 68 12.88 3.19 5.82
N ASN A 69 14.00 3.47 6.45
CA ASN A 69 15.32 3.14 5.91
C ASN A 69 15.59 1.63 6.06
N LEU A 70 15.22 0.86 5.04
CA LEU A 70 15.38 -0.60 5.04
C LEU A 70 16.84 -1.02 4.85
N ALA A 71 17.35 -1.77 5.84
CA ALA A 71 18.65 -2.42 5.78
C ALA A 71 18.67 -3.57 4.75
N LYS A 72 19.86 -4.08 4.42
CA LYS A 72 20.00 -5.24 3.54
C LYS A 72 19.24 -6.44 4.13
N GLY A 73 18.40 -7.08 3.33
CA GLY A 73 17.55 -8.20 3.74
C GLY A 73 16.19 -7.79 4.30
N GLN A 74 15.99 -6.51 4.62
CA GLN A 74 14.67 -6.02 5.02
C GLN A 74 13.78 -5.73 3.82
N SER A 75 12.48 -5.97 3.97
CA SER A 75 11.49 -5.70 2.93
C SER A 75 10.20 -5.11 3.47
N LEU A 76 9.61 -4.22 2.68
CA LEU A 76 8.25 -3.73 2.85
C LEU A 76 7.50 -3.96 1.53
N LEU A 77 6.46 -4.78 1.58
CA LEU A 77 5.68 -5.18 0.41
C LEU A 77 4.20 -4.82 0.59
N VAL A 78 3.57 -4.40 -0.51
CA VAL A 78 2.12 -4.24 -0.58
C VAL A 78 1.60 -5.12 -1.71
N HIS A 79 0.77 -6.09 -1.34
CA HIS A 79 0.11 -6.99 -2.27
C HIS A 79 -1.30 -6.48 -2.52
N THR A 80 -1.70 -6.43 -3.79
CA THR A 80 -3.10 -6.25 -4.20
C THR A 80 -3.53 -7.46 -5.01
N PRO A 81 -4.79 -7.59 -5.47
CA PRO A 81 -5.16 -8.69 -6.35
C PRO A 81 -4.22 -8.83 -7.56
N THR A 82 -3.86 -7.71 -8.19
CA THR A 82 -3.20 -7.68 -9.50
C THR A 82 -1.68 -7.57 -9.44
N VAL A 83 -1.13 -6.94 -8.39
CA VAL A 83 0.31 -6.65 -8.33
C VAL A 83 0.91 -6.86 -6.94
N VAL A 84 2.23 -6.85 -6.89
CA VAL A 84 3.04 -6.67 -5.69
C VAL A 84 3.87 -5.42 -5.87
N ALA A 85 3.78 -4.49 -4.92
CA ALA A 85 4.58 -3.28 -4.85
C ALA A 85 5.70 -3.47 -3.82
N ALA A 86 6.95 -3.43 -4.28
CA ALA A 86 8.13 -3.47 -3.43
C ALA A 86 8.65 -2.05 -3.17
N VAL A 87 8.86 -1.75 -1.89
CA VAL A 87 8.99 -0.38 -1.40
C VAL A 87 10.32 -0.22 -0.69
N ARG A 88 11.12 0.80 -1.06
CA ARG A 88 12.38 1.08 -0.38
C ARG A 88 12.69 2.57 -0.36
N GLY A 89 12.61 3.18 0.83
CA GLY A 89 12.84 4.62 0.99
C GLY A 89 11.84 5.46 0.19
N THR A 90 10.59 5.00 0.14
CA THR A 90 9.57 5.54 -0.77
C THR A 90 8.32 5.93 -0.01
N GLN A 91 7.71 7.02 -0.46
CA GLN A 91 6.38 7.45 -0.08
C GLN A 91 5.45 7.31 -1.28
N PHE A 92 4.38 6.54 -1.14
CA PHE A 92 3.44 6.34 -2.24
C PHE A 92 2.00 6.13 -1.75
N TRP A 93 1.08 6.37 -2.67
CA TRP A 93 -0.36 6.12 -2.51
C TRP A 93 -0.79 4.99 -3.43
N GLY A 94 -1.67 4.14 -2.91
CA GLY A 94 -2.29 3.06 -3.67
C GLY A 94 -3.80 3.10 -3.54
N ARG A 95 -4.51 2.96 -4.66
CA ARG A 95 -5.95 2.71 -4.71
C ARG A 95 -6.19 1.35 -5.30
N VAL A 96 -7.04 0.56 -4.66
CA VAL A 96 -7.36 -0.81 -5.05
C VAL A 96 -8.87 -0.97 -5.13
N ASN A 97 -9.35 -1.48 -6.24
CA ASN A 97 -10.74 -1.89 -6.41
C ASN A 97 -10.77 -3.42 -6.44
N GLY A 98 -11.28 -4.04 -5.37
CA GLY A 98 -11.35 -5.49 -5.27
C GLY A 98 -12.37 -6.13 -6.22
N LYS A 99 -13.34 -5.37 -6.75
CA LYS A 99 -14.42 -5.91 -7.59
C LYS A 99 -14.00 -6.19 -9.02
N ASP A 100 -13.17 -5.32 -9.58
CA ASP A 100 -12.65 -5.42 -10.95
C ASP A 100 -11.13 -5.61 -10.98
N GLU A 101 -10.53 -5.81 -9.81
CA GLU A 101 -9.09 -5.98 -9.60
C GLU A 101 -8.25 -4.83 -10.23
N SER A 102 -8.85 -3.66 -10.43
CA SER A 102 -8.13 -2.49 -10.89
C SER A 102 -7.42 -1.78 -9.73
N GLY A 103 -6.44 -0.96 -10.07
CA GLY A 103 -5.80 -0.12 -9.08
C GLY A 103 -4.98 0.99 -9.71
N THR A 104 -4.52 1.90 -8.86
CA THR A 104 -3.60 2.97 -9.23
C THR A 104 -2.55 3.09 -8.14
N PHE A 105 -1.29 3.22 -8.54
CA PHE A 105 -0.18 3.51 -7.64
C PHE A 105 0.49 4.80 -8.08
N ALA A 106 0.67 5.77 -7.17
CA ALA A 106 1.34 7.03 -7.43
C ALA A 106 2.44 7.27 -6.40
N VAL A 107 3.60 7.75 -6.83
CA VAL A 107 4.78 7.91 -5.97
C VAL A 107 5.05 9.38 -5.71
N ARG A 108 5.19 9.76 -4.43
CA ARG A 108 5.58 11.11 -4.00
C ARG A 108 7.10 11.26 -3.91
N GLU A 109 7.76 10.27 -3.34
CA GLU A 109 9.21 10.29 -3.08
C GLU A 109 9.81 8.91 -3.29
N GLY A 110 11.03 8.82 -3.83
CA GLY A 110 11.71 7.56 -4.11
C GLY A 110 11.18 6.87 -5.36
N ALA A 111 11.12 5.53 -5.31
CA ALA A 111 10.60 4.71 -6.40
C ALA A 111 9.95 3.40 -5.88
N VAL A 112 8.98 2.87 -6.61
CA VAL A 112 8.32 1.59 -6.30
C VAL A 112 8.49 0.65 -7.48
N GLU A 113 8.95 -0.56 -7.21
CA GLU A 113 8.91 -1.64 -8.20
C GLU A 113 7.55 -2.34 -8.10
N ILE A 114 6.75 -2.23 -9.16
CA ILE A 114 5.48 -2.94 -9.32
C ILE A 114 5.73 -4.20 -10.13
N THR A 115 5.39 -5.36 -9.58
CA THR A 115 5.40 -6.65 -10.27
C THR A 115 3.97 -7.12 -10.52
N ARG A 116 3.56 -7.28 -11.77
CA ARG A 116 2.25 -7.84 -12.13
C ARG A 116 2.23 -9.34 -11.92
N LYS A 117 1.21 -9.85 -11.22
CA LYS A 117 1.17 -11.27 -10.83
C LYS A 117 0.88 -12.24 -11.96
N SER A 118 0.13 -11.80 -12.98
CA SER A 118 -0.29 -12.68 -14.09
C SER A 118 0.88 -13.14 -14.96
N ASP A 119 1.91 -12.32 -15.13
CA ASP A 119 3.03 -12.59 -16.04
C ASP A 119 4.40 -12.15 -15.51
N ASN A 120 4.48 -11.68 -14.26
CA ASN A 120 5.70 -11.22 -13.59
C ASN A 120 6.40 -10.04 -14.28
N VAL A 121 5.70 -9.29 -15.13
CA VAL A 121 6.25 -8.06 -15.71
C VAL A 121 6.49 -7.05 -14.59
N LYS A 122 7.69 -6.45 -14.60
CA LYS A 122 8.14 -5.46 -13.62
C LYS A 122 8.19 -4.08 -14.23
N VAL A 123 7.75 -3.09 -13.47
CA VAL A 123 7.83 -1.66 -13.81
C VAL A 123 8.27 -0.88 -12.60
N LEU A 124 9.25 -0.01 -12.76
CA LEU A 124 9.65 0.95 -11.76
C LEU A 124 8.88 2.26 -11.99
N ILE A 125 8.16 2.73 -10.96
CA ILE A 125 7.53 4.05 -10.94
C ILE A 125 8.31 4.96 -9.99
N GLU A 126 8.65 6.16 -10.45
CA GLU A 126 9.45 7.14 -9.71
C GLU A 126 8.58 8.29 -9.18
N ALA A 127 9.16 9.14 -8.33
CA ALA A 127 8.50 10.33 -7.80
C ALA A 127 7.81 11.17 -8.89
N GLY A 128 6.57 11.56 -8.64
CA GLY A 128 5.72 12.31 -9.58
C GLY A 128 5.05 11.44 -10.65
N GLN A 129 5.29 10.13 -10.66
CA GLN A 129 4.68 9.20 -11.61
C GLN A 129 3.59 8.36 -10.96
N ALA A 130 2.72 7.82 -11.82
CA ALA A 130 1.70 6.87 -11.46
C ALA A 130 1.56 5.75 -12.51
N LEU A 131 1.03 4.62 -12.06
CA LEU A 131 0.70 3.47 -12.89
C LEU A 131 -0.74 3.04 -12.59
N ASP A 132 -1.56 3.01 -13.63
CA ASP A 132 -2.89 2.39 -13.58
C ASP A 132 -2.81 0.93 -13.97
N LEU A 133 -3.54 0.10 -13.22
CA LEU A 133 -3.56 -1.34 -13.33
C LEU A 133 -4.97 -1.80 -13.59
N LYS A 134 -5.09 -2.72 -14.55
CA LYS A 134 -6.32 -3.48 -14.83
C LYS A 134 -5.91 -4.90 -15.21
N PRO A 135 -6.70 -5.92 -14.87
CA PRO A 135 -6.39 -7.32 -15.21
C PRO A 135 -6.11 -7.54 -16.69
N ASP A 136 -6.88 -6.86 -17.56
CA ASP A 136 -6.85 -7.07 -19.01
C ASP A 136 -5.85 -6.16 -19.76
N HIS A 137 -5.19 -5.23 -19.06
CA HIS A 137 -4.21 -4.35 -19.69
C HIS A 137 -2.88 -5.07 -19.86
N LYS A 138 -2.53 -5.40 -21.10
CA LYS A 138 -1.24 -6.03 -21.45
C LYS A 138 -0.05 -5.09 -21.19
N ASP A 139 -0.20 -3.82 -21.53
CA ASP A 139 0.85 -2.82 -21.36
C ASP A 139 0.73 -2.09 -20.03
N LEU A 140 1.82 -2.06 -19.27
CA LEU A 140 1.95 -1.22 -18.09
C LEU A 140 2.52 0.13 -18.52
N LYS A 141 1.66 1.16 -18.56
CA LYS A 141 2.04 2.51 -19.00
C LYS A 141 2.13 3.44 -17.81
N ILE A 142 3.33 3.99 -17.60
CA ILE A 142 3.56 5.03 -16.62
C ILE A 142 3.00 6.35 -17.15
N ARG A 143 2.34 7.11 -16.28
CA ARG A 143 1.88 8.47 -16.53
C ARG A 143 2.34 9.41 -15.42
N THR A 144 2.18 10.71 -15.63
CA THR A 144 2.30 11.68 -14.54
C THR A 144 1.20 11.43 -13.51
N ALA A 145 1.56 11.52 -12.23
CA ALA A 145 0.61 11.47 -11.13
C ALA A 145 -0.37 12.65 -11.24
N ALA A 146 -1.66 12.38 -11.03
CA ALA A 146 -2.69 13.41 -11.00
C ALA A 146 -2.56 14.26 -9.73
N LYS A 147 -3.09 15.48 -9.79
CA LYS A 147 -2.98 16.43 -8.67
C LYS A 147 -3.62 15.88 -7.40
N GLU A 148 -4.74 15.19 -7.55
CA GLU A 148 -5.51 14.59 -6.44
C GLU A 148 -4.73 13.43 -5.79
N GLU A 149 -3.99 12.66 -6.58
CA GLU A 149 -3.13 11.56 -6.09
C GLU A 149 -1.97 12.11 -5.26
N LEU A 150 -1.35 13.20 -5.72
CA LEU A 150 -0.30 13.90 -4.98
C LEU A 150 -0.85 14.56 -3.70
N ALA A 151 -2.02 15.19 -3.77
CA ALA A 151 -2.68 15.81 -2.62
C ALA A 151 -3.04 14.78 -1.55
N ALA A 152 -3.49 13.57 -1.93
CA ALA A 152 -3.74 12.49 -0.98
C ALA A 152 -2.47 12.11 -0.18
N MET A 153 -1.29 12.24 -0.80
CA MET A 153 0.00 11.93 -0.17
C MET A 153 0.55 13.02 0.76
N GLU A 154 -0.06 14.22 0.80
CA GLU A 154 0.32 15.26 1.78
C GLU A 154 0.11 14.79 3.23
N GLN A 155 -0.84 13.88 3.43
CA GLN A 155 -1.12 13.29 4.75
C GLN A 155 0.02 12.40 5.27
N ILE A 156 0.96 11.98 4.41
CA ILE A 156 2.11 11.16 4.81
C ILE A 156 3.02 11.91 5.81
N ASP A 157 3.04 13.23 5.76
CA ASP A 157 3.84 14.04 6.68
C ASP A 157 3.31 13.99 8.12
N GLN A 158 2.06 13.57 8.29
CA GLN A 158 1.39 13.39 9.58
C GLN A 158 1.53 11.95 10.10
N MET A 159 2.10 11.04 9.31
CA MET A 159 2.35 9.66 9.72
C MET A 159 3.65 9.59 10.55
N LYS A 160 3.58 8.83 11.65
CA LYS A 160 4.73 8.55 12.53
C LYS A 160 5.82 7.76 11.82
#